data_AF-A0A813K6J3-F1
#
_entry.id   AF-A0A813K6J3-F1
#
_cell.length_a   1.000
_cell.length_b   1.000
_cell.length_c   1.000
_cell.angle_alpha   90.00
_cell.angle_beta   90.00
_cell.angle_gamma   90.00
#
_symmetry.space_group_name_H-M   'P 1'
#
loop_
_entity.id
_entity.type
_entity.pdbx_description
1 polymer ?
#
loop_
_entity_poly.entity_id
_entity_poly.type
_entity_poly.pdbx_seq_one_letter_code
_entity_poly.pdbx_strand_id
1 'polypeptide(L)' 'TGRRHQIRVHTAHIGHPTACDGKYSTLATFRSDLEFCSRSFVHRCRLVFRDSSGVEHEAFAPLPLDLQSCLGALQPR' A
#
# COMPACT_ATOMS: atom_id res chain seq x y z
N THR A 1 -7.36 -11.75 -7.56
CA THR A 1 -6.80 -11.72 -8.94
C THR A 1 -5.68 -10.69 -8.99
N GLY A 2 -5.05 -10.45 -10.14
CA GLY A 2 -3.99 -9.45 -10.33
C GLY A 2 -4.40 -8.27 -11.22
N ARG A 3 -5.65 -7.79 -11.10
CA ARG A 3 -6.17 -6.71 -11.95
C ARG A 3 -5.52 -5.37 -11.61
N ARG A 4 -5.48 -4.47 -12.60
CA ARG A 4 -4.88 -3.13 -12.44
C ARG A 4 -5.51 -2.38 -11.26
N HIS A 5 -4.66 -1.91 -10.35
CA HIS A 5 -5.04 -1.16 -9.14
C HIS A 5 -6.03 -1.88 -8.20
N GLN A 6 -6.12 -3.21 -8.25
CA GLN A 6 -7.16 -3.97 -7.56
C GLN A 6 -7.29 -3.66 -6.06
N ILE A 7 -6.18 -3.65 -5.32
CA ILE A 7 -6.16 -3.31 -3.88
C ILE A 7 -6.69 -1.88 -3.64
N ARG A 8 -6.22 -0.91 -4.42
CA ARG A 8 -6.59 0.51 -4.28
C ARG A 8 -8.07 0.75 -4.57
N VAL A 9 -8.60 0.12 -5.62
CA VAL A 9 -10.03 0.21 -5.97
C VAL A 9 -10.89 -0.47 -4.91
N HIS A 10 -10.51 -1.65 -4.44
CA HIS A 10 -11.29 -2.39 -3.43
C HIS A 10 -11.36 -1.64 -2.10
N THR A 11 -10.24 -1.12 -1.63
CA THR A 11 -10.16 -0.35 -0.37
C THR A 11 -10.97 0.94 -0.46
N ALA A 12 -10.87 1.68 -1.57
CA ALA A 12 -11.73 2.84 -1.82
C ALA A 12 -13.22 2.49 -1.91
N HIS A 13 -13.56 1.37 -2.55
CA HIS A 13 -14.95 0.93 -2.72
C HIS A 13 -15.66 0.66 -1.38
N ILE A 14 -14.95 0.15 -0.39
CA ILE A 14 -15.48 -0.07 0.97
C ILE A 14 -15.39 1.17 1.88
N GLY A 15 -15.05 2.34 1.33
CA GLY A 15 -14.98 3.60 2.07
C GLY A 15 -13.65 3.88 2.78
N HIS A 16 -12.62 3.07 2.55
CA HIS A 16 -11.31 3.18 3.19
C HIS A 16 -10.19 3.25 2.16
N PRO A 17 -10.10 4.31 1.33
CA PRO A 17 -9.06 4.42 0.30
C PRO A 17 -7.67 4.34 0.91
N THR A 18 -6.71 3.85 0.12
CA THR A 18 -5.31 3.80 0.55
C THR A 18 -4.76 5.22 0.78
N ALA A 19 -3.95 5.40 1.82
CA ALA A 19 -3.31 6.69 2.11
C ALA A 19 -2.45 7.19 0.93
N CYS A 20 -2.52 8.49 0.67
CA CYS A 20 -1.84 9.19 -0.42
C CYS A 20 -2.23 8.62 -1.81
N ASP A 21 -3.46 8.16 -1.97
CA ASP A 21 -3.99 7.72 -3.25
C ASP A 21 -4.65 8.88 -4.01
N GLY A 22 -3.89 9.58 -4.83
CA GLY A 22 -4.40 10.73 -5.61
C GLY A 22 -5.43 10.37 -6.71
N LYS A 23 -5.77 9.10 -6.93
CA LYS A 23 -6.74 8.67 -7.95
C LYS A 23 -8.05 8.17 -7.37
N TYR A 24 -8.00 7.45 -6.26
CA TYR A 24 -9.17 6.78 -5.67
C TYR A 24 -9.60 7.36 -4.32
N SER A 25 -8.91 8.37 -3.80
CA SER A 25 -9.36 9.18 -2.66
C SER A 25 -9.93 10.53 -3.12
N THR A 26 -10.58 11.25 -2.21
CA THR A 26 -10.99 12.64 -2.48
C THR A 26 -9.76 13.55 -2.52
N LEU A 27 -9.83 14.67 -3.23
CA LEU A 27 -8.73 15.65 -3.27
C LEU A 27 -8.38 16.19 -1.87
N ALA A 28 -9.39 16.35 -1.00
CA ALA A 28 -9.19 16.78 0.38
C ALA A 28 -8.43 15.73 1.20
N THR A 29 -8.84 14.46 1.11
CA THR A 29 -8.15 13.32 1.74
C THR A 29 -6.72 13.21 1.23
N PHE A 30 -6.52 13.21 -0.10
CA PHE A 30 -5.19 13.12 -0.69
C PHE A 30 -4.24 14.22 -0.20
N ARG A 31 -4.71 15.46 -0.12
CA ARG A 31 -3.91 16.59 0.38
C ARG A 31 -3.56 16.44 1.85
N SER A 32 -4.50 16.01 2.69
CA SER A 32 -4.24 15.74 4.10
C SER A 32 -3.27 14.58 4.28
N ASP A 33 -3.41 13.51 3.50
CA ASP A 33 -2.51 12.36 3.56
C ASP A 33 -1.07 12.72 3.19
N LEU A 34 -0.85 13.71 2.30
CA LEU A 34 0.49 14.16 1.91
C LEU A 34 1.28 14.80 3.06
N GLU A 35 0.59 15.31 4.09
CA GLU A 35 1.23 15.80 5.32
C GLU A 35 1.77 14.65 6.17
N PHE A 36 1.15 13.47 6.04
CA PHE A 36 1.50 12.26 6.79
C PHE A 36 2.51 11.37 6.06
N CYS A 37 2.34 11.17 4.74
CA CYS A 37 3.14 10.27 3.93
C CYS A 37 3.39 10.87 2.53
N SER A 38 4.61 10.73 2.01
CA SER A 38 5.02 11.38 0.75
C SER A 38 4.61 10.60 -0.51
N ARG A 39 4.09 9.38 -0.37
CA ARG A 39 3.70 8.51 -1.49
C ARG A 39 2.56 7.58 -1.11
N SER A 40 1.93 6.96 -2.12
CA SER A 40 0.91 5.94 -1.91
C SER A 40 1.41 4.84 -0.96
N PHE A 41 0.66 4.60 0.13
CA PHE A 41 0.98 3.60 1.14
C PHE A 41 0.58 2.20 0.66
N VAL A 42 1.28 1.72 -0.37
CA VAL A 42 1.19 0.34 -0.86
C VAL A 42 2.59 -0.24 -0.91
N HIS A 43 2.80 -1.35 -0.22
CA HIS A 43 4.07 -2.05 -0.16
C HIS A 43 3.90 -3.54 -0.47
N ARG A 44 4.78 -4.10 -1.30
CA ARG A 44 4.81 -5.53 -1.61
C ARG A 44 5.85 -6.19 -0.69
N CYS A 45 5.40 -6.65 0.47
CA CYS A 45 6.31 -7.15 1.51
C CYS A 45 6.80 -8.59 1.27
N ARG A 46 6.04 -9.39 0.52
CA ARG A 46 6.30 -10.81 0.33
C ARG A 46 5.89 -11.25 -1.06
N LEU A 47 6.73 -12.05 -1.70
CA LEU A 47 6.44 -12.74 -2.96
C LEU A 47 6.79 -14.22 -2.80
N VAL A 48 5.83 -15.08 -3.12
CA VAL A 48 6.03 -16.54 -3.18
C VAL A 48 5.61 -17.01 -4.56
N PHE A 49 6.43 -17.83 -5.18
CA PHE A 49 6.13 -18.43 -6.48
C PHE A 49 6.84 -19.77 -6.62
N ARG A 50 6.41 -20.57 -7.59
CA ARG A 50 7.14 -21.77 -8.01
C ARG A 50 7.81 -21.51 -9.34
N ASP A 51 9.02 -22.00 -9.50
CA ASP A 51 9.69 -21.96 -10.80
C ASP A 51 9.15 -23.06 -11.75
N SER A 52 9.73 -23.16 -12.95
CA SER A 52 9.34 -24.15 -13.96
C SER A 52 9.63 -25.60 -13.53
N SER A 53 10.52 -25.81 -12.56
CA SER A 53 10.81 -27.13 -11.97
C SER A 53 9.88 -27.48 -10.79
N GLY A 54 9.03 -26.54 -10.37
CA GLY A 54 8.09 -26.70 -9.26
C GLY A 54 8.69 -26.38 -7.90
N VAL A 55 9.95 -25.92 -7.84
CA VAL A 55 10.60 -25.49 -6.60
C VAL A 55 10.01 -24.17 -6.13
N GLU A 56 9.69 -24.08 -4.84
CA GLU A 56 9.15 -22.87 -4.22
C GLU A 56 10.27 -21.87 -3.91
N HIS A 57 10.04 -20.62 -4.31
CA HIS A 57 10.90 -19.48 -4.04
C HIS A 57 10.12 -18.45 -3.24
N GLU A 58 10.80 -17.85 -2.28
CA GLU A 58 10.25 -16.81 -1.43
C GLU A 58 11.20 -15.63 -1.34
N ALA A 59 10.64 -14.43 -1.49
CA ALA A 59 11.36 -13.18 -1.32
C ALA A 59 10.59 -12.26 -0.37
N PHE A 60 11.32 -11.64 0.56
CA PHE A 60 10.80 -10.66 1.49
C PHE A 60 11.44 -9.30 1.25
N ALA A 61 10.63 -8.24 1.33
CA ALA A 61 11.06 -6.86 1.32
C ALA A 61 10.58 -6.19 2.62
N PRO A 62 11.46 -5.82 3.56
CA PRO A 62 11.04 -5.14 4.78
C PRO A 62 10.34 -3.83 4.44
N LEU A 63 9.48 -3.35 5.35
CA LEU A 63 8.79 -2.08 5.15
C LEU A 63 9.84 -0.97 4.98
N PRO A 64 9.81 -0.15 3.92
CA PRO A 64 10.75 0.94 3.75
C PRO A 64 10.70 1.96 4.90
N LEU A 65 11.84 2.58 5.24
CA LEU A 65 11.98 3.48 6.40
C LEU A 65 11.04 4.68 6.38
N ASP A 66 10.75 5.21 5.19
CA ASP A 66 9.75 6.27 4.98
C ASP A 66 8.37 5.82 5.47
N LEU A 67 7.92 4.62 5.09
CA LEU A 67 6.64 4.08 5.52
C LEU A 67 6.63 3.65 6.99
N GLN A 68 7.75 3.16 7.51
CA GLN A 68 7.88 2.89 8.95
C GLN A 68 7.71 4.17 9.78
N SER A 69 8.36 5.26 9.37
CA SER A 69 8.25 6.57 10.02
C SER A 69 6.81 7.08 10.04
N CYS A 70 6.08 6.89 8.94
CA CYS A 70 4.66 7.21 8.86
C CYS A 70 3.86 6.41 9.91
N LEU A 71 4.04 5.08 9.98
CA LEU A 71 3.34 4.26 10.99
C LEU A 71 3.66 4.69 12.42
N GLY A 72 4.91 5.07 12.70
CA GLY A 72 5.33 5.56 14.02
C GLY A 72 4.69 6.89 14.44
N ALA A 73 4.23 7.69 13.48
CA ALA A 73 3.57 8.97 13.72
C ALA A 73 2.04 8.84 13.89
N LEU A 74 1.45 7.65 13.67
CA LEU A 74 0.00 7.45 13.77
C LEU A 74 -0.50 7.71 15.19
N GLN A 75 -1.55 8.50 15.30
CA GLN A 75 -2.29 8.75 16.54
C GLN A 75 -3.68 8.12 16.46
N PRO A 76 -4.25 7.67 17.59
CA PRO A 76 -5.67 7.32 17.64
C PRO A 76 -6.53 8.48 17.14
N ARG A 77 -7.62 8.16 16.45
CA ARG A 77 -8.66 9.14 16.13
C ARG A 77 -9.52 9.47 17.32
#